data_AF-A0A933PDX3-F1
#
_entry.id   AF-A0A933PDX3-F1
#
_cell.length_a   1.000
_cell.length_b   1.000
_cell.length_c   1.000
_cell.angle_alpha   90.00
_cell.angle_beta   90.00
_cell.angle_gamma   90.00
#
_symmetry.space_group_name_H-M   'P 1'
#
loop_
_entity.id
_entity.type
_entity.pdbx_description
1 polymer ?
#
loop_
_entity_poly.entity_id
_entity_poly.type
_entity_poly.pdbx_seq_one_letter_code
_entity_poly.pdbx_strand_id
1 'polypeptide(L)'
;MNQEPIGLDEAYDEGVVTEVIRPAAIVPEEAARAILVELSLNSVHADGLWLAEPSRWTRYEQPWPGERPEDATGLVGSLQIAYGTPTKYEITIYRVMISKLGSALGFTVETLCDEALGFGDLTLADCPRAALAVPPRPFRF
;
A
#
# COMPACT_ATOMS: atom_id res chain seq x y z
N MET A 1 6.23 -24.80 23.99
CA MET A 1 5.23 -23.96 23.30
C MET A 1 5.99 -22.98 22.42
N ASN A 2 6.14 -23.28 21.13
CA ASN A 2 6.70 -22.34 20.17
C ASN A 2 5.51 -21.61 19.55
N GLN A 3 5.33 -20.34 19.89
CA GLN A 3 4.33 -19.48 19.24
C GLN A 3 4.96 -18.98 17.94
N GLU A 4 4.54 -19.56 16.83
CA GLU A 4 4.72 -18.99 15.50
C GLU A 4 3.93 -17.67 15.45
N PRO A 5 4.49 -16.57 14.90
CA PRO A 5 3.75 -15.34 14.77
C PRO A 5 2.58 -15.58 13.82
N ILE A 6 1.36 -15.51 14.35
CA ILE A 6 0.15 -15.48 13.55
C ILE A 6 0.28 -14.33 12.55
N GLY A 7 0.34 -14.66 11.27
CA GLY A 7 0.30 -13.66 10.21
C GLY A 7 -1.00 -12.91 10.34
N LEU A 8 -0.94 -11.60 10.62
CA LEU A 8 -2.09 -10.70 10.64
C LEU A 8 -2.85 -10.66 9.28
N ASP A 9 -2.34 -11.32 8.26
CA ASP A 9 -2.92 -11.42 6.91
C ASP A 9 -4.17 -12.32 6.83
N GLU A 10 -4.40 -13.26 7.76
CA GLU A 10 -5.51 -14.23 7.65
C GLU A 10 -6.84 -13.75 8.28
N ALA A 11 -6.88 -12.63 9.00
CA ALA A 11 -8.04 -12.22 9.79
C ALA A 11 -9.01 -11.23 9.10
N TYR A 12 -8.75 -10.81 7.86
CA TYR A 12 -9.52 -9.75 7.19
C TYR A 12 -10.14 -10.17 5.84
N ASP A 13 -10.49 -11.44 5.66
CA ASP A 13 -10.87 -11.97 4.33
C ASP A 13 -12.35 -11.80 3.94
N GLU A 14 -13.27 -11.53 4.89
CA GLU A 14 -14.70 -11.37 4.58
C GLU A 14 -15.06 -9.94 4.13
N GLY A 15 -14.66 -9.56 2.91
CA GLY A 15 -15.14 -8.36 2.22
C GLY A 15 -14.07 -7.37 1.75
N VAL A 16 -12.81 -7.79 1.66
CA VAL A 16 -11.73 -7.00 1.08
C VAL A 16 -11.62 -7.29 -0.41
N VAL A 17 -11.79 -6.26 -1.25
CA VAL A 17 -11.51 -6.36 -2.68
C VAL A 17 -9.99 -6.22 -2.85
N THR A 18 -9.33 -7.34 -3.12
CA THR A 18 -7.92 -7.34 -3.50
C THR A 18 -7.80 -7.21 -5.01
N GLU A 19 -6.98 -6.28 -5.48
CA GLU A 19 -6.56 -6.22 -6.87
C GLU A 19 -5.04 -6.18 -7.00
N VAL A 20 -4.53 -6.96 -7.95
CA VAL A 20 -3.10 -6.99 -8.26
C VAL A 20 -2.85 -6.02 -9.40
N ILE A 21 -1.98 -5.04 -9.19
CA ILE A 21 -1.62 -4.08 -10.23
C ILE A 21 -0.67 -4.78 -11.21
N ARG A 22 -1.16 -5.02 -12.44
CA ARG A 22 -0.38 -5.66 -13.52
C ARG A 22 -0.36 -4.77 -14.78
N PRO A 23 0.83 -4.31 -15.22
CA PRO A 23 2.13 -4.47 -14.57
C PRO A 23 2.26 -3.57 -13.33
N ALA A 24 3.13 -3.93 -12.39
CA ALA A 24 3.32 -3.18 -11.16
C ALA A 24 3.70 -1.72 -11.46
N ALA A 25 3.22 -0.78 -10.65
CA ALA A 25 3.53 0.63 -10.82
C ALA A 25 4.86 0.96 -10.14
N ILE A 26 5.73 1.66 -10.84
CA ILE A 26 7.03 2.12 -10.36
C ILE A 26 6.94 3.60 -10.02
N VAL A 27 7.28 3.95 -8.79
CA VAL A 27 7.38 5.33 -8.31
C VAL A 27 8.85 5.75 -8.42
N PRO A 28 9.15 6.84 -9.16
CA PRO A 28 10.51 7.34 -9.30
C PRO A 28 11.04 7.92 -7.97
N GLU A 29 12.36 7.89 -7.83
CA GLU A 29 13.09 8.31 -6.61
C GLU A 29 12.69 9.70 -6.08
N GLU A 30 12.58 10.68 -6.96
CA GLU A 30 12.27 12.06 -6.59
C GLU A 30 10.88 12.16 -5.94
N ALA A 31 9.87 11.55 -6.57
CA ALA A 31 8.51 11.52 -6.05
C ALA A 31 8.40 10.64 -4.80
N ALA A 32 9.09 9.49 -4.78
CA ALA A 32 9.08 8.57 -3.64
C ALA A 32 9.50 9.25 -2.34
N ARG A 33 10.51 10.13 -2.38
CA ARG A 33 10.95 10.88 -1.21
C ARG A 33 9.87 11.85 -0.70
N ALA A 34 9.22 12.59 -1.60
CA ALA A 34 8.15 13.52 -1.24
C ALA A 34 6.97 12.77 -0.62
N ILE A 35 6.55 11.67 -1.24
CA ILE A 35 5.48 10.81 -0.75
C ILE A 35 5.78 10.28 0.65
N LEU A 36 6.97 9.75 0.90
CA LEU A 36 7.34 9.23 2.22
C LEU A 36 7.35 10.30 3.31
N VAL A 37 7.75 11.53 2.99
CA VAL A 37 7.72 12.66 3.94
C VAL A 37 6.26 13.02 4.27
N GLU A 38 5.42 13.21 3.26
CA GLU A 38 4.02 13.58 3.45
C GLU A 38 3.21 12.47 4.15
N LEU A 39 3.46 11.20 3.84
CA LEU A 39 2.85 10.08 4.56
C LEU A 39 3.25 10.05 6.04
N SER A 40 4.48 10.45 6.36
CA SER A 40 4.95 10.57 7.76
C SER A 40 4.28 11.75 8.47
N LEU A 41 4.11 12.88 7.79
CA LEU A 41 3.41 14.06 8.32
C LEU A 41 1.91 13.79 8.51
N ASN A 42 1.30 13.06 7.59
CA ASN A 42 -0.11 12.63 7.65
C ASN A 42 -0.26 11.26 8.31
N SER A 43 0.63 10.92 9.22
CA SER A 43 0.60 9.67 9.95
C SER A 43 -0.61 9.58 10.88
N VAL A 44 -1.20 8.40 11.05
CA VAL A 44 -2.25 8.12 12.05
C VAL A 44 -1.84 8.46 13.49
N HIS A 45 -0.53 8.53 13.76
CA HIS A 45 0.03 8.96 15.05
C HIS A 45 0.19 10.48 15.18
N ALA A 46 -0.06 11.24 14.11
CA ALA A 46 0.07 12.69 14.02
C ALA A 46 -1.24 13.33 13.51
N ASP A 47 -2.39 12.84 13.99
CA ASP A 47 -3.73 13.27 13.56
C ASP A 47 -4.03 13.11 12.05
N GLY A 48 -3.22 12.31 11.35
CA GLY A 48 -3.40 11.99 9.94
C GLY A 48 -4.13 10.66 9.71
N LEU A 49 -4.11 10.21 8.47
CA LEU A 49 -4.93 9.09 7.98
C LEU A 49 -4.11 7.93 7.42
N TRP A 50 -2.79 8.09 7.35
CA TRP A 50 -1.89 7.15 6.71
C TRP A 50 -1.00 6.44 7.73
N LEU A 51 -0.71 5.17 7.48
CA LEU A 51 0.36 4.45 8.15
C LEU A 51 1.32 3.94 7.08
N ALA A 52 2.51 4.53 7.02
CA ALA A 52 3.55 4.14 6.07
C ALA A 52 4.56 3.20 6.73
N GLU A 53 4.50 1.92 6.35
CA GLU A 53 5.47 0.90 6.71
C GLU A 53 6.38 0.58 5.52
N PRO A 54 7.53 -0.07 5.74
CA PRO A 54 8.44 -0.37 4.64
C PRO A 54 7.88 -1.31 3.56
N SER A 55 6.92 -2.16 3.89
CA SER A 55 6.32 -3.11 2.94
C SER A 55 4.90 -2.72 2.53
N ARG A 56 4.31 -1.72 3.19
CA ARG A 56 2.89 -1.43 3.07
C ARG A 56 2.56 -0.01 3.49
N TRP A 57 1.71 0.65 2.72
CA TRP A 57 1.05 1.88 3.13
C TRP A 57 -0.43 1.61 3.35
N THR A 58 -0.97 2.09 4.46
CA THR A 58 -2.35 1.81 4.86
C THR A 58 -3.10 3.11 5.07
N ARG A 59 -4.31 3.21 4.53
CA ARG A 59 -5.20 4.36 4.68
C ARG A 59 -6.34 4.00 5.63
N TYR A 60 -6.62 4.90 6.57
CA TYR A 60 -7.71 4.81 7.53
C TYR A 60 -8.65 6.00 7.39
N GLU A 61 -9.95 5.83 7.62
CA GLU A 61 -10.97 6.87 7.57
C GLU A 61 -10.74 7.98 8.61
N GLN A 62 -10.10 7.63 9.73
CA GLN A 62 -9.84 8.52 10.86
C GLN A 62 -8.47 8.24 11.49
N PRO A 63 -7.91 9.21 12.24
CA PRO A 63 -6.70 8.99 13.03
C PRO A 63 -6.91 7.88 14.06
N TRP A 64 -5.81 7.28 14.52
CA TRP A 64 -5.93 6.26 15.55
C TRP A 64 -6.38 6.89 16.87
N PRO A 65 -7.42 6.32 17.53
CA PRO A 65 -7.88 6.83 18.82
C PRO A 65 -6.88 6.55 19.96
N GLY A 66 -5.86 5.74 19.71
CA GLY A 66 -4.79 5.38 20.63
C GLY A 66 -3.47 5.07 19.91
N GLU A 67 -2.41 4.83 20.68
CA GLU A 67 -1.07 4.56 20.12
C GLU A 67 -0.89 3.13 19.61
N ARG A 68 -1.83 2.23 19.92
CA ARG A 68 -1.63 0.80 19.69
C ARG A 68 -2.36 0.33 18.42
N PRO A 69 -1.79 -0.67 17.70
CA PRO A 69 -2.44 -1.22 16.51
C PRO A 69 -3.82 -1.82 16.76
N GLU A 70 -4.10 -2.33 17.96
CA GLU A 70 -5.43 -2.84 18.31
C GLU A 70 -6.51 -1.75 18.35
N ASP A 71 -6.11 -0.48 18.51
CA ASP A 71 -7.01 0.66 18.54
C ASP A 71 -7.35 1.15 17.13
N ALA A 72 -6.64 0.65 16.11
CA ALA A 72 -6.83 1.02 14.72
C ALA A 72 -8.25 0.68 14.25
N THR A 73 -8.95 1.67 13.73
CA THR A 73 -10.32 1.53 13.24
C THR A 73 -10.51 2.27 11.93
N GLY A 74 -11.51 1.87 11.15
CA GLY A 74 -11.83 2.53 9.89
C GLY A 74 -10.82 2.25 8.77
N LEU A 75 -10.26 1.04 8.67
CA LEU A 75 -9.38 0.67 7.55
C LEU A 75 -10.09 0.93 6.21
N VAL A 76 -9.52 1.77 5.35
CA VAL A 76 -10.02 2.07 3.99
C VAL A 76 -9.37 1.14 2.97
N GLY A 77 -8.05 0.97 3.07
CA GLY A 77 -7.31 0.12 2.15
C GLY A 77 -5.81 0.13 2.40
N SER A 78 -5.07 -0.66 1.63
CA SER A 78 -3.62 -0.76 1.74
C SER A 78 -2.95 -1.00 0.39
N LEU A 79 -1.76 -0.43 0.22
CA LEU A 79 -0.88 -0.63 -0.92
C LEU A 79 0.31 -1.48 -0.47
N GLN A 80 0.52 -2.64 -1.09
CA GLN A 80 1.74 -3.40 -0.89
C GLN A 80 2.86 -2.89 -1.79
N ILE A 81 3.99 -2.57 -1.16
CA ILE A 81 5.14 -1.95 -1.80
C ILE A 81 6.41 -2.76 -1.63
N ALA A 82 7.33 -2.61 -2.58
CA ALA A 82 8.69 -3.11 -2.50
C ALA A 82 9.66 -1.96 -2.84
N TYR A 83 10.69 -1.77 -2.01
CA TYR A 83 11.77 -0.83 -2.34
C TYR A 83 12.79 -1.49 -3.25
N GLY A 84 13.19 -0.77 -4.29
CA GLY A 84 14.27 -1.15 -5.19
C GLY A 84 15.61 -1.27 -4.45
N THR A 85 16.43 -2.22 -4.89
CA THR A 85 17.84 -2.36 -4.49
C THR A 85 18.68 -2.44 -5.76
N PRO A 86 19.85 -1.76 -5.88
CA PRO A 86 20.58 -0.98 -4.87
C PRO A 86 20.20 0.52 -4.78
N THR A 87 19.44 1.05 -5.73
CA THR A 87 18.89 2.41 -5.67
C THR A 87 17.68 2.42 -4.74
N LYS A 88 17.93 2.72 -3.45
CA LYS A 88 16.99 2.67 -2.31
C LYS A 88 15.69 3.48 -2.44
N TYR A 89 15.42 4.08 -3.60
CA TYR A 89 14.42 5.12 -3.73
C TYR A 89 13.37 4.85 -4.81
N GLU A 90 13.51 3.78 -5.59
CA GLU A 90 12.42 3.34 -6.45
C GLU A 90 11.42 2.51 -5.61
N ILE A 91 10.12 2.85 -5.67
CA ILE A 91 9.07 2.09 -4.97
C ILE A 91 8.23 1.37 -6.01
N THR A 92 8.06 0.06 -5.86
CA THR A 92 7.17 -0.72 -6.71
C THR A 92 5.88 -1.05 -5.95
N ILE A 93 4.74 -0.55 -6.42
CA ILE A 93 3.41 -0.92 -5.93
C ILE A 93 2.92 -2.10 -6.77
N TYR A 94 2.70 -3.25 -6.14
CA TYR A 94 2.37 -4.49 -6.85
C TYR A 94 0.99 -5.07 -6.52
N ARG A 95 0.39 -4.66 -5.41
CA ARG A 95 -0.95 -5.09 -4.98
C ARG A 95 -1.60 -3.97 -4.18
N VAL A 96 -2.91 -3.87 -4.32
CA VAL A 96 -3.74 -2.93 -3.58
C VAL A 96 -4.96 -3.67 -3.07
N MET A 97 -5.37 -3.33 -1.86
CA MET A 97 -6.53 -3.91 -1.21
C MET A 97 -7.44 -2.79 -0.77
N ILE A 98 -8.71 -2.89 -1.11
CA ILE A 98 -9.77 -1.99 -0.68
C ILE A 98 -10.64 -2.74 0.31
N SER A 99 -10.81 -2.18 1.50
CA SER A 99 -11.70 -2.77 2.51
C SER A 99 -13.16 -2.56 2.11
N LYS A 100 -14.07 -3.28 2.78
CA LYS A 100 -15.51 -3.04 2.63
C LYS A 100 -15.90 -1.58 2.93
N LEU A 101 -15.29 -0.98 3.94
CA LEU A 101 -15.50 0.43 4.28
C LEU A 101 -14.98 1.35 3.17
N GLY A 102 -13.76 1.11 2.68
CA GLY A 102 -13.20 1.91 1.58
C GLY A 102 -14.08 1.85 0.34
N SER A 103 -14.57 0.65 -0.02
CA SER A 103 -15.51 0.49 -1.13
C SER A 103 -16.83 1.24 -0.90
N ALA A 104 -17.37 1.21 0.33
CA ALA A 104 -18.58 1.96 0.69
C ALA A 104 -18.37 3.49 0.64
N LEU A 105 -17.15 3.95 0.92
CA LEU A 105 -16.73 5.36 0.79
C LEU A 105 -16.42 5.75 -0.66
N GLY A 106 -16.50 4.82 -1.61
CA GLY A 106 -16.27 5.07 -3.04
C GLY A 106 -14.81 4.95 -3.50
N PHE A 107 -13.91 4.42 -2.66
CA PHE A 107 -12.53 4.16 -3.05
C PHE A 107 -12.45 3.03 -4.07
N THR A 108 -11.64 3.26 -5.10
CA THR A 108 -11.12 2.25 -6.01
C THR A 108 -9.62 2.11 -5.84
N VAL A 109 -9.02 1.14 -6.53
CA VAL A 109 -7.56 0.99 -6.57
C VAL A 109 -6.90 2.25 -7.12
N GLU A 110 -7.43 2.79 -8.22
CA GLU A 110 -6.91 4.02 -8.83
C GLU A 110 -6.98 5.17 -7.85
N THR A 111 -8.14 5.44 -7.24
CA THR A 111 -8.28 6.59 -6.35
C THR A 111 -7.43 6.46 -5.09
N LEU A 112 -7.28 5.24 -4.54
CA LEU A 112 -6.41 5.01 -3.38
C LEU A 112 -4.93 5.17 -3.74
N CYS A 113 -4.51 4.67 -4.90
CA CYS A 113 -3.16 4.90 -5.41
C CYS A 113 -2.90 6.38 -5.66
N ASP A 114 -3.82 7.07 -6.33
CA ASP A 114 -3.69 8.49 -6.68
C ASP A 114 -3.65 9.38 -5.43
N GLU A 115 -4.38 9.02 -4.36
CA GLU A 115 -4.28 9.76 -3.09
C GLU A 115 -2.88 9.65 -2.47
N ALA A 116 -2.27 8.46 -2.48
CA ALA A 116 -0.91 8.28 -1.98
C ALA A 116 0.15 8.90 -2.91
N LEU A 117 0.01 8.69 -4.22
CA LEU A 117 0.96 9.16 -5.24
C LEU A 117 0.89 10.67 -5.45
N GLY A 118 -0.26 11.29 -5.17
CA GLY A 118 -0.48 12.73 -5.27
C GLY A 118 0.43 13.54 -4.35
N PHE A 119 0.92 12.96 -3.25
CA PHE A 119 1.95 13.59 -2.41
C PHE A 119 3.30 13.79 -3.13
N GLY A 120 3.53 13.11 -4.25
CA GLY A 120 4.67 13.29 -5.12
C GLY A 120 4.29 13.81 -6.50
N ASP A 121 3.13 14.47 -6.64
CA ASP A 121 2.60 15.00 -7.90
C ASP A 121 2.43 13.94 -9.01
N LEU A 122 2.08 12.70 -8.62
CA LEU A 122 1.86 11.59 -9.55
C LEU A 122 0.47 10.98 -9.41
N THR A 123 -0.01 10.39 -10.50
CA THR A 123 -1.09 9.41 -10.49
C THR A 123 -0.56 8.03 -10.83
N LEU A 124 -1.38 7.01 -10.60
CA LEU A 124 -1.12 5.64 -11.00
C LEU A 124 -0.91 5.52 -12.52
N ALA A 125 -1.51 6.42 -13.31
CA ALA A 125 -1.34 6.48 -14.77
C ALA A 125 0.03 7.04 -15.18
N ASP A 126 0.62 7.93 -14.38
CA ASP A 126 1.92 8.54 -14.65
C ASP A 126 3.08 7.59 -14.29
N CYS A 127 2.84 6.63 -13.41
CA CYS A 127 3.85 5.66 -12.98
C CYS A 127 4.26 4.71 -14.12
N PRO A 128 5.57 4.60 -14.43
CA PRO A 128 6.09 3.55 -15.29
C PRO A 128 5.65 2.17 -14.81
N ARG A 129 5.43 1.26 -15.75
CA ARG A 129 4.97 -0.09 -15.46
C ARG A 129 6.14 -1.06 -15.51
N ALA A 130 6.33 -1.83 -14.44
CA ALA A 130 7.38 -2.82 -14.35
C ALA A 130 7.28 -3.80 -15.53
N ALA A 131 8.38 -3.98 -16.26
CA ALA A 131 8.41 -4.88 -17.39
C ALA A 131 8.08 -6.32 -16.90
N LEU A 132 7.02 -6.90 -17.43
CA LEU A 132 6.69 -8.31 -17.19
C LEU A 132 7.76 -9.17 -17.87
N ALA A 133 8.68 -9.73 -17.09
CA ALA A 133 9.49 -10.85 -17.58
C ALA A 133 8.53 -11.98 -17.98
N VAL A 134 8.76 -12.59 -19.14
CA VAL A 134 7.98 -13.75 -19.59
C VAL A 134 8.02 -14.81 -18.48
N PRO A 135 6.87 -15.34 -18.03
CA PRO A 135 6.84 -16.32 -16.94
C PRO A 135 7.79 -17.48 -17.28
N PRO A 136 8.60 -17.94 -16.30
CA PRO A 136 9.52 -19.03 -16.55
C PRO A 136 8.74 -20.26 -17.03
N ARG A 137 9.34 -21.00 -17.96
CA ARG A 137 8.72 -22.25 -18.44
C ARG A 137 8.42 -23.14 -17.23
N PRO A 138 7.21 -23.74 -17.15
CA PRO A 138 6.84 -24.57 -16.01
C PRO A 138 7.89 -25.67 -15.84
N PHE A 139 8.33 -25.89 -14.59
CA PHE A 139 9.22 -26.97 -14.25
C PHE A 139 8.60 -28.29 -14.73
N ARG A 140 9.28 -28.96 -15.66
CA ARG A 140 9.02 -30.36 -15.99
C ARG A 140 10.08 -31.18 -15.26
N PHE A 141 9.64 -32.03 -14.34
CA PHE A 141 10.47 -33.11 -13.78
C PHE A 141 10.60 -34.25 -14.79
#